data_AF-A0A350CFU9-F1
#
_entry.id   AF-A0A350CFU9-F1
#
_cell.length_a   1.000
_cell.length_b   1.000
_cell.length_c   1.000
_cell.angle_alpha   90.00
_cell.angle_beta   90.00
_cell.angle_gamma   90.00
#
_symmetry.space_group_name_H-M   'P 1'
#
loop_
_entity.id
_entity.type
_entity.pdbx_description
1 polymer ?
#
loop_
_entity_poly.entity_id
_entity_poly.type
_entity_poly.pdbx_seq_one_letter_code
_entity_poly.pdbx_strand_id
1 'polypeptide(L)'
;MFDLVGHFLIFGGLATAFLMGPLILGRLLRPKLPTPEKDAIYECGEPAIGSSYIQFDLRFYVVALLFIIFDVEVAFFFPWASVYGSVMQLADSRLDEASRQVLSGRLLSLSPDAVTPAQTISAETALQLGWLGLADILVFFCVLLVGFAYVWKRGDLDWIRALAKKSAQAADQSMVQG
;
A
#
# COMPACT_ATOMS: atom_id res chain seq x y z
N MET A 1 7.92 -27.95 6.50
CA MET A 1 8.07 -26.64 7.18
C MET A 1 9.52 -26.21 7.26
N PHE A 2 10.46 -27.09 7.64
CA PHE A 2 11.90 -26.81 7.63
C PHE A 2 12.44 -26.40 6.24
N ASP A 3 11.94 -27.00 5.15
CA ASP A 3 12.37 -26.60 3.80
C ASP A 3 11.98 -25.15 3.47
N LEU A 4 10.71 -24.76 3.65
CA LEU A 4 10.26 -23.40 3.35
C LEU A 4 11.02 -22.34 4.17
N VAL A 5 11.18 -22.59 5.47
CA VAL A 5 11.95 -21.71 6.36
C VAL A 5 13.40 -21.65 5.90
N GLY A 6 14.00 -22.79 5.52
CA GLY A 6 15.33 -22.85 4.95
C GLY A 6 15.49 -22.00 3.69
N HIS A 7 14.55 -22.09 2.75
CA HIS A 7 14.55 -21.26 1.53
C HIS A 7 14.47 -19.77 1.86
N PHE A 8 13.59 -19.36 2.79
CA PHE A 8 13.49 -17.95 3.20
C PHE A 8 14.77 -17.45 3.87
N LEU A 9 15.39 -18.26 4.74
CA LEU A 9 16.64 -17.90 5.41
C LEU A 9 17.80 -17.79 4.43
N ILE A 10 17.91 -18.73 3.48
CA ILE A 10 18.94 -18.69 2.44
C ILE A 10 18.74 -17.46 1.55
N PHE A 11 17.51 -17.23 1.07
CA PHE A 11 17.22 -16.09 0.20
C PHE A 11 17.44 -14.76 0.92
N GLY A 12 16.90 -14.59 2.14
CA GLY A 12 17.08 -13.39 2.94
C GLY A 12 18.54 -13.14 3.32
N GLY A 13 19.28 -14.20 3.67
CA GLY A 13 20.71 -14.15 3.94
C GLY A 13 21.51 -13.73 2.71
N LEU A 14 21.21 -14.33 1.56
CA LEU A 14 21.88 -14.01 0.29
C LEU A 14 21.58 -12.57 -0.14
N ALA A 15 20.32 -12.13 -0.07
CA ALA A 15 19.93 -10.75 -0.37
C ALA A 15 20.66 -9.74 0.54
N THR A 16 20.73 -10.03 1.84
CA THR A 16 21.46 -9.21 2.80
C THR A 16 22.95 -9.19 2.49
N ALA A 17 23.55 -10.35 2.16
CA ALA A 17 24.95 -10.44 1.77
C ALA A 17 25.25 -9.68 0.47
N PHE A 18 24.34 -9.70 -0.51
CA PHE A 18 24.46 -8.93 -1.75
C PHE A 18 24.31 -7.42 -1.53
N LEU A 19 23.47 -7.00 -0.59
CA LEU A 19 23.34 -5.59 -0.21
C LEU A 19 24.56 -5.11 0.59
N MET A 20 24.98 -5.89 1.58
CA MET A 20 26.04 -5.52 2.52
C MET A 20 27.44 -5.74 1.97
N GLY A 21 27.65 -6.74 1.12
CA GLY A 21 28.95 -7.11 0.56
C GLY A 21 29.64 -5.94 -0.16
N PRO A 22 28.99 -5.28 -1.13
CA PRO A 22 29.53 -4.10 -1.80
C PRO A 22 29.77 -2.92 -0.85
N LEU A 23 28.89 -2.72 0.14
CA LEU A 23 29.06 -1.64 1.13
C LEU A 23 30.26 -1.87 2.05
N ILE A 24 30.46 -3.11 2.51
CA ILE A 24 31.61 -3.50 3.35
C ILE A 24 32.90 -3.43 2.53
N LEU A 25 32.89 -3.97 1.31
CA LEU A 25 34.02 -3.93 0.41
C LEU A 25 34.40 -2.48 0.06
N GLY A 26 33.41 -1.64 -0.26
CA GLY A 26 33.60 -0.22 -0.49
C GLY A 26 34.14 0.51 0.74
N ARG A 27 33.65 0.20 1.94
CA ARG A 27 34.18 0.75 3.21
C ARG A 27 35.62 0.33 3.49
N LEU A 28 36.03 -0.87 3.08
CA LEU A 28 37.38 -1.40 3.29
C LEU A 28 38.39 -0.86 2.26
N LEU A 29 38.01 -0.79 0.98
CA LEU A 29 38.88 -0.34 -0.11
C LEU A 29 38.98 1.20 -0.21
N ARG A 30 37.98 1.95 0.28
CA ARG A 30 37.94 3.41 0.14
C ARG A 30 39.01 4.10 1.00
N PRO A 31 39.82 5.02 0.42
CA PRO A 31 40.70 5.89 1.20
C PRO A 31 39.90 6.76 2.18
N LYS A 32 40.29 6.75 3.45
CA LYS A 32 39.68 7.57 4.50
C LYS A 32 40.51 8.84 4.73
N LEU A 33 40.02 9.96 4.22
CA LEU A 33 40.62 11.29 4.39
C LEU A 33 39.57 12.28 4.91
N PRO A 34 39.14 12.14 6.19
CA PRO A 34 38.21 13.07 6.80
C PRO A 34 38.88 14.44 6.96
N THR A 35 38.20 15.49 6.55
CA THR A 35 38.62 16.88 6.76
C THR A 35 37.41 17.64 7.30
N PRO A 36 37.59 18.67 8.15
CA PRO A 36 36.49 19.42 8.74
C PRO A 36 35.49 19.96 7.70
N GLU A 37 35.97 20.32 6.51
CA GLU A 37 35.15 20.79 5.39
C GLU A 37 34.31 19.68 4.73
N LYS A 38 34.80 18.44 4.67
CA LYS A 38 34.06 17.29 4.10
C LYS A 38 32.97 16.77 5.03
N ASP A 39 33.14 17.00 6.32
CA ASP A 39 32.17 16.61 7.36
C ASP A 39 31.14 17.73 7.62
N ALA A 40 31.32 18.91 7.03
CA ALA A 40 30.38 20.02 7.12
C ALA A 40 29.17 19.84 6.19
N ILE A 41 28.05 20.45 6.57
CA ILE A 41 26.83 20.49 5.75
C ILE A 41 27.11 21.30 4.47
N TYR A 42 26.66 20.77 3.32
CA TYR A 42 26.82 21.45 2.05
C TYR A 42 25.84 22.64 1.95
N GLU A 43 26.38 23.86 1.94
CA GLU A 43 25.62 25.12 1.80
C GLU A 43 26.27 26.00 0.70
N CYS A 44 26.50 25.42 -0.48
CA CYS A 44 27.12 26.11 -1.63
C CYS A 44 28.50 26.75 -1.38
N GLY A 45 29.22 26.33 -0.33
CA GLY A 45 30.55 26.84 0.04
C GLY A 45 30.56 27.86 1.17
N GLU A 46 29.38 28.31 1.63
CA GLU A 46 29.25 29.19 2.80
C GLU A 46 29.06 28.37 4.09
N PRO A 47 29.39 28.92 5.27
CA PRO A 47 29.03 28.28 6.53
C PRO A 47 27.51 28.28 6.69
N ALA A 48 26.94 27.13 7.06
CA ALA A 48 25.52 27.02 7.35
C ALA A 48 25.14 27.89 8.56
N ILE A 49 24.37 28.96 8.31
CA ILE A 49 23.90 29.88 9.35
C ILE A 49 22.36 29.80 9.38
N GLY A 50 21.82 29.66 10.59
CA GLY A 50 20.38 29.64 10.80
C GLY A 50 19.87 28.32 11.38
N SER A 51 18.57 28.28 11.63
CA SER A 51 17.90 27.10 12.15
C SER A 51 17.61 26.10 11.04
N SER A 52 17.93 24.83 11.27
CA SER A 52 17.49 23.72 10.40
C SER A 52 16.01 23.36 10.60
N TYR A 53 15.33 23.95 11.59
CA TYR A 53 13.91 23.72 11.83
C TYR A 53 13.07 24.61 10.91
N ILE A 54 12.48 23.99 9.90
CA ILE A 54 11.48 24.61 9.01
C ILE A 54 10.10 24.01 9.28
N GLN A 55 9.05 24.81 9.08
CA GLN A 55 7.67 24.31 9.11
C GLN A 55 7.37 23.61 7.80
N PHE A 56 7.18 22.29 7.86
CA PHE A 56 6.74 21.51 6.72
C PHE A 56 5.25 21.72 6.46
N ASP A 57 4.87 21.65 5.18
CA ASP A 57 3.48 21.78 4.77
C ASP A 57 2.65 20.57 5.24
N LEU A 58 1.45 20.81 5.78
CA LEU A 58 0.54 19.76 6.25
C LEU A 58 0.15 18.78 5.12
N ARG A 59 0.27 19.19 3.87
CA ARG A 59 -0.07 18.36 2.70
C ARG A 59 0.75 17.07 2.59
N PHE A 60 1.99 17.04 3.10
CA PHE A 60 2.76 15.79 3.21
C PHE A 60 2.05 14.78 4.12
N TYR A 61 1.47 15.26 5.22
CA TYR A 61 0.67 14.44 6.12
C TYR A 61 -0.64 13.97 5.47
N VAL A 62 -1.32 14.83 4.69
CA VAL A 62 -2.55 14.43 3.98
C VAL A 62 -2.28 13.30 2.99
N VAL A 63 -1.20 13.39 2.21
CA VAL A 63 -0.81 12.32 1.26
C VAL A 63 -0.47 11.03 2.01
N ALA A 64 0.28 11.11 3.11
CA ALA A 64 0.61 9.94 3.93
C ALA A 64 -0.64 9.29 4.56
N LEU A 65 -1.58 10.10 5.05
CA LEU A 65 -2.84 9.62 5.61
C LEU A 65 -3.71 8.94 4.54
N LEU A 66 -3.83 9.55 3.36
CA LEU A 66 -4.52 8.93 2.22
C LEU A 66 -3.87 7.60 1.82
N PHE A 67 -2.53 7.55 1.76
CA PHE A 67 -1.80 6.32 1.48
C PHE A 67 -2.14 5.21 2.47
N ILE A 68 -2.13 5.50 3.78
CA ILE A 68 -2.47 4.52 4.82
C ILE A 68 -3.92 4.02 4.65
N ILE A 69 -4.87 4.93 4.38
CA ILE A 69 -6.28 4.55 4.19
C ILE A 69 -6.43 3.64 2.96
N PHE A 70 -5.82 4.00 1.83
CA PHE A 70 -5.86 3.18 0.62
C PHE A 70 -5.09 1.86 0.75
N ASP A 71 -4.00 1.83 1.52
CA ASP A 71 -3.22 0.61 1.75
C ASP A 71 -4.02 -0.40 2.59
N VAL A 72 -4.65 0.08 3.66
CA VAL A 72 -5.58 -0.74 4.47
C VAL A 72 -6.77 -1.21 3.65
N GLU A 73 -7.30 -0.38 2.75
CA GLU A 73 -8.35 -0.79 1.81
C GLU A 73 -7.92 -1.99 0.97
N VAL A 74 -6.77 -1.90 0.31
CA VAL A 74 -6.25 -2.99 -0.53
C VAL A 74 -5.99 -4.24 0.30
N ALA A 75 -5.61 -4.10 1.58
CA ALA A 75 -5.50 -5.23 2.49
C ALA A 75 -6.83 -5.99 2.65
N PHE A 76 -7.98 -5.30 2.65
CA PHE A 76 -9.31 -5.92 2.69
C PHE A 76 -9.72 -6.61 1.39
N PHE A 77 -9.11 -6.25 0.25
CA PHE A 77 -9.37 -6.95 -1.02
C PHE A 77 -8.84 -8.38 -1.01
N PHE A 78 -7.80 -8.71 -0.24
CA PHE A 78 -7.24 -10.07 -0.18
C PHE A 78 -8.22 -11.13 0.35
N PRO A 79 -8.78 -11.01 1.57
CA PRO A 79 -9.75 -11.98 2.07
C PRO A 79 -10.97 -12.07 1.16
N TRP A 80 -11.50 -10.92 0.70
CA TRP A 80 -12.60 -10.90 -0.28
C TRP A 80 -12.26 -11.68 -1.55
N ALA A 81 -11.12 -11.42 -2.19
CA ALA A 81 -10.71 -12.05 -3.44
C ALA A 81 -10.52 -13.57 -3.30
N SER A 82 -9.99 -14.03 -2.16
CA SER A 82 -9.80 -15.46 -1.91
C SER A 82 -11.12 -16.23 -1.78
N VAL A 83 -12.14 -15.62 -1.16
CA VAL A 83 -13.49 -16.19 -1.05
C VAL A 83 -14.22 -16.08 -2.38
N TYR A 84 -14.22 -14.89 -3.00
CA TYR A 84 -14.92 -14.61 -4.25
C TYR A 84 -14.46 -15.54 -5.38
N GLY A 85 -13.15 -15.80 -5.50
CA GLY A 85 -12.61 -16.74 -6.47
C GLY A 85 -13.16 -18.16 -6.30
N SER A 86 -13.33 -18.62 -5.06
CA SER A 86 -13.88 -19.94 -4.77
C SER A 86 -15.40 -20.01 -5.04
N VAL A 87 -16.14 -18.95 -4.72
CA VAL A 87 -17.58 -18.82 -5.03
C VAL A 87 -17.82 -18.85 -6.55
N MET A 88 -16.98 -18.18 -7.33
CA MET A 88 -17.09 -18.19 -8.80
C MET A 88 -16.76 -19.55 -9.43
N GLN A 89 -15.91 -20.36 -8.81
CA GLN A 89 -15.71 -21.74 -9.27
C GLN A 89 -16.95 -22.61 -8.99
N LEU A 90 -17.61 -22.42 -7.85
CA LEU A 90 -18.85 -23.14 -7.50
C LEU A 90 -20.05 -22.74 -8.37
N ALA A 91 -20.03 -21.53 -8.94
CA ALA A 91 -21.02 -21.06 -9.89
C ALA A 91 -20.98 -21.81 -11.25
N ASP A 92 -19.91 -22.56 -11.55
CA ASP A 92 -19.85 -23.37 -12.77
C ASP A 92 -20.81 -24.56 -12.66
N SER A 93 -21.84 -24.56 -13.51
CA SER A 93 -22.84 -25.63 -13.56
C SER A 93 -22.29 -26.96 -14.08
N ARG A 94 -21.10 -26.97 -14.70
CA ARG A 94 -20.43 -28.16 -15.24
C ARG A 94 -19.58 -28.88 -14.20
N LEU A 95 -19.47 -28.34 -12.99
CA LEU A 95 -18.63 -28.90 -11.93
C LEU A 95 -19.20 -30.24 -11.44
N ASP A 96 -18.33 -31.25 -11.36
CA ASP A 96 -18.65 -32.55 -10.79
C ASP A 96 -18.99 -32.43 -9.28
N GLU A 97 -19.84 -33.34 -8.80
CA GLU A 97 -20.37 -33.27 -7.42
C GLU A 97 -19.28 -33.48 -6.36
N ALA A 98 -18.29 -34.34 -6.62
CA ALA A 98 -17.17 -34.53 -5.70
C ALA A 98 -16.30 -33.25 -5.59
N SER A 99 -16.10 -32.55 -6.72
CA SER A 99 -15.38 -31.28 -6.72
C SER A 99 -16.16 -30.16 -6.01
N ARG A 100 -17.49 -30.15 -6.14
CA ARG A 100 -18.39 -29.20 -5.47
C ARG A 100 -18.32 -29.33 -3.96
N GLN A 101 -18.29 -30.55 -3.45
CA GLN A 101 -18.17 -30.83 -2.02
C GLN A 101 -16.83 -30.32 -1.45
N VAL A 102 -15.71 -30.54 -2.16
CA VAL A 102 -14.39 -30.05 -1.75
C VAL A 102 -14.34 -28.52 -1.70
N LEU A 103 -14.87 -27.83 -2.72
CA LEU A 103 -14.88 -26.37 -2.76
C LEU A 103 -15.81 -25.77 -1.69
N SER A 104 -16.98 -26.38 -1.47
CA SER A 104 -17.91 -25.97 -0.41
C SER A 104 -17.26 -26.15 0.97
N GLY A 105 -16.57 -27.26 1.20
CA GLY A 105 -15.81 -27.50 2.43
C GLY A 105 -14.73 -26.45 2.68
N ARG A 106 -13.96 -26.08 1.64
CA ARG A 106 -12.96 -25.00 1.74
C ARG A 106 -13.55 -23.66 2.14
N LEU A 107 -14.67 -23.27 1.54
CA LEU A 107 -15.36 -22.01 1.87
C LEU A 107 -15.92 -21.99 3.29
N LEU A 108 -16.49 -23.12 3.72
CA LEU A 108 -17.07 -23.26 5.05
C LEU A 108 -16.02 -23.60 6.12
N SER A 109 -14.74 -23.70 5.75
CA SER A 109 -13.65 -24.16 6.62
C SER A 109 -13.92 -25.53 7.28
N LEU A 110 -14.63 -26.41 6.56
CA LEU A 110 -14.95 -27.78 6.95
C LEU A 110 -14.04 -28.77 6.24
N SER A 111 -13.81 -29.94 6.84
CA SER A 111 -13.16 -31.05 6.14
C SER A 111 -14.09 -31.59 5.03
N PRO A 112 -13.56 -32.11 3.91
CA PRO A 112 -14.37 -32.64 2.82
C PRO A 112 -15.36 -33.73 3.27
N ASP A 113 -14.94 -34.58 4.21
CA ASP A 113 -15.76 -35.69 4.73
C ASP A 113 -16.85 -35.24 5.71
N ALA A 114 -16.78 -34.00 6.22
CA ALA A 114 -17.77 -33.44 7.14
C ALA A 114 -18.87 -32.64 6.41
N VAL A 115 -18.74 -32.43 5.09
CA VAL A 115 -19.74 -31.68 4.30
C VAL A 115 -20.97 -32.56 4.09
N THR A 116 -22.08 -32.20 4.72
CA THR A 116 -23.37 -32.86 4.47
C THR A 116 -24.00 -32.36 3.16
N PRO A 117 -24.92 -33.12 2.53
CA PRO A 117 -25.63 -32.66 1.32
C PRO A 117 -26.44 -31.36 1.50
N ALA A 118 -26.76 -30.98 2.73
CA ALA A 118 -27.41 -29.70 3.04
C ALA A 118 -26.41 -28.52 3.06
N GLN A 119 -25.11 -28.79 3.19
CA GLN A 119 -24.05 -27.80 3.24
C GLN A 119 -23.31 -27.66 1.89
N THR A 120 -23.71 -28.42 0.87
CA THR A 120 -23.18 -28.26 -0.48
C THR A 120 -23.79 -27.02 -1.12
N ILE A 121 -22.94 -26.10 -1.55
CA ILE A 121 -23.39 -24.83 -2.14
C ILE A 121 -23.76 -25.11 -3.60
N SER A 122 -25.03 -24.87 -3.96
CA SER A 122 -25.50 -25.02 -5.34
C SER A 122 -24.94 -23.92 -6.25
N ALA A 123 -24.90 -24.17 -7.56
CA ALA A 123 -24.39 -23.20 -8.53
C ALA A 123 -25.22 -21.90 -8.53
N GLU A 124 -26.54 -22.00 -8.34
CA GLU A 124 -27.42 -20.83 -8.24
C GLU A 124 -27.12 -19.99 -7.00
N THR A 125 -26.99 -20.63 -5.82
CA THR A 125 -26.62 -19.94 -4.59
C THR A 125 -25.23 -19.32 -4.70
N ALA A 126 -24.27 -20.02 -5.33
CA ALA A 126 -22.94 -19.49 -5.59
C ALA A 126 -22.96 -18.25 -6.50
N LEU A 127 -23.79 -18.23 -7.54
CA LEU A 127 -23.98 -17.05 -8.39
C LEU A 127 -24.58 -15.88 -7.61
N GLN A 128 -25.57 -16.13 -6.76
CA GLN A 128 -26.16 -15.10 -5.89
C GLN A 128 -25.14 -14.53 -4.92
N LEU A 129 -24.37 -15.38 -4.24
CA LEU A 129 -23.27 -14.97 -3.35
C LEU A 129 -22.18 -14.20 -4.12
N GLY A 130 -21.92 -14.58 -5.36
CA GLY A 130 -21.02 -13.86 -6.25
C GLY A 130 -21.47 -12.44 -6.50
N TRP A 131 -22.69 -12.25 -7.00
CA TRP A 131 -23.23 -10.92 -7.25
C TRP A 131 -23.31 -10.08 -5.97
N LEU A 132 -23.68 -10.68 -4.84
CA LEU A 132 -23.68 -10.01 -3.54
C LEU A 132 -22.26 -9.57 -3.15
N GLY A 133 -21.29 -10.48 -3.20
CA GLY A 133 -19.90 -10.17 -2.87
C GLY A 133 -19.29 -9.11 -3.80
N LEU A 134 -19.67 -9.11 -5.08
CA LEU A 134 -19.28 -8.06 -6.02
C LEU A 134 -19.92 -6.71 -5.66
N ALA A 135 -21.20 -6.70 -5.30
CA ALA A 135 -21.89 -5.48 -4.88
C ALA A 135 -21.27 -4.91 -3.60
N ASP A 136 -20.95 -5.75 -2.61
CA ASP A 136 -20.33 -5.35 -1.35
C ASP A 136 -18.97 -4.67 -1.59
N ILE A 137 -18.09 -5.27 -2.42
CA ILE A 137 -16.77 -4.66 -2.71
C ILE A 137 -16.91 -3.36 -3.51
N LEU A 138 -17.89 -3.27 -4.41
CA LEU A 138 -18.16 -2.05 -5.17
C LEU A 138 -18.63 -0.92 -4.25
N VAL A 139 -19.55 -1.19 -3.33
CA VAL A 139 -20.04 -0.21 -2.35
C VAL A 139 -18.88 0.23 -1.45
N PHE A 140 -18.11 -0.72 -0.93
CA PHE A 140 -16.94 -0.46 -0.09
C PHE A 140 -15.94 0.47 -0.79
N PHE A 141 -15.55 0.13 -2.02
CA PHE A 141 -14.63 0.92 -2.82
C PHE A 141 -15.20 2.30 -3.20
N CYS A 142 -16.50 2.38 -3.53
CA CYS A 142 -17.16 3.64 -3.84
C CYS A 142 -17.14 4.63 -2.67
N VAL A 143 -17.30 4.16 -1.43
CA VAL A 143 -17.23 5.03 -0.25
C VAL A 143 -15.85 5.70 -0.15
N LEU A 144 -14.77 4.95 -0.40
CA LEU A 144 -13.43 5.55 -0.45
C LEU A 144 -13.22 6.48 -1.63
N LEU A 145 -13.71 6.13 -2.81
CA LEU A 145 -13.63 7.02 -3.97
C LEU A 145 -14.31 8.37 -3.70
N VAL A 146 -15.44 8.38 -2.99
CA VAL A 146 -16.09 9.62 -2.55
C VAL A 146 -15.20 10.42 -1.60
N GLY A 147 -14.59 9.76 -0.60
CA GLY A 147 -13.65 10.40 0.32
C GLY A 147 -12.43 10.99 -0.40
N PHE A 148 -11.85 10.24 -1.32
CA PHE A 148 -10.74 10.69 -2.16
C PHE A 148 -11.13 11.86 -3.07
N ALA A 149 -12.26 11.74 -3.78
CA ALA A 149 -12.79 12.81 -4.62
C ALA A 149 -13.06 14.09 -3.81
N TYR A 150 -13.49 13.96 -2.55
CA TYR A 150 -13.68 15.09 -1.65
C TYR A 150 -12.37 15.79 -1.30
N VAL A 151 -11.33 15.05 -0.93
CA VAL A 151 -10.01 15.62 -0.63
C VAL A 151 -9.38 16.26 -1.87
N TRP A 152 -9.54 15.62 -3.04
CA TRP A 152 -9.13 16.19 -4.32
C TRP A 152 -9.87 17.49 -4.61
N LYS A 153 -11.20 17.50 -4.54
CA LYS A 153 -12.02 18.70 -4.78
C LYS A 153 -11.63 19.86 -3.86
N ARG A 154 -11.22 19.57 -2.61
CA ARG A 154 -10.75 20.60 -1.67
C ARG A 154 -9.41 21.23 -2.06
N GLY A 155 -8.63 20.56 -2.91
CA GLY A 155 -7.32 21.03 -3.34
C GLY A 155 -6.21 20.75 -2.33
N ASP A 156 -6.44 19.85 -1.36
CA ASP A 156 -5.42 19.44 -0.39
C ASP A 156 -4.24 18.70 -1.06
N LEU A 157 -4.43 18.26 -2.31
CA LEU A 157 -3.43 17.62 -3.16
C LEU A 157 -2.72 18.59 -4.11
N ASP A 158 -3.15 19.86 -4.21
CA ASP A 158 -2.63 20.81 -5.18
C ASP A 158 -1.32 21.45 -4.70
N TRP A 159 -0.16 21.01 -5.22
CA TRP A 159 1.13 21.58 -4.83
C TRP A 159 1.41 23.00 -5.32
N ILE A 160 0.95 23.34 -6.53
CA ILE A 160 1.39 24.55 -7.24
C ILE A 160 0.71 25.84 -6.74
N ARG A 161 -0.57 25.76 -6.29
CA ARG A 161 -1.33 26.95 -5.86
C ARG A 161 -0.85 27.58 -4.55
N ALA A 162 -0.22 26.81 -3.66
CA ALA A 162 0.35 27.38 -2.43
C ALA A 162 1.49 28.37 -2.73
N LEU A 163 2.35 28.04 -3.69
CA LEU A 163 3.48 28.88 -4.07
C LEU A 163 3.00 30.17 -4.75
N ALA A 164 2.05 30.06 -5.67
CA ALA A 164 1.50 31.21 -6.39
C ALA A 164 0.72 32.19 -5.50
N LYS A 165 0.00 31.71 -4.49
CA LYS A 165 -0.75 32.57 -3.56
C LYS A 165 0.18 33.27 -2.57
N LYS A 166 1.23 32.57 -2.12
CA LYS A 166 2.27 33.10 -1.22
C LYS A 166 3.14 34.16 -1.92
N SER A 167 3.46 33.97 -3.20
CA SER A 167 4.19 34.99 -3.99
C SER A 167 3.33 36.21 -4.31
N ALA A 168 2.05 36.03 -4.62
CA ALA A 168 1.12 37.14 -4.86
C ALA A 168 0.91 38.02 -3.62
N GLN A 169 0.78 37.42 -2.43
CA GLN A 169 0.68 38.18 -1.16
C GLN A 169 1.97 38.93 -0.79
N ALA A 170 3.14 38.34 -1.06
CA ALA A 170 4.42 39.01 -0.83
C ALA A 170 4.62 40.22 -1.75
N ALA A 171 4.18 40.13 -3.01
CA ALA A 171 4.24 41.24 -3.95
C ALA A 171 3.32 42.41 -3.54
N ASP A 172 2.09 42.12 -3.11
CA ASP A 172 1.14 43.14 -2.66
C ASP A 172 1.63 43.90 -1.41
N GLN A 173 2.21 43.19 -0.43
CA GLN A 173 2.79 43.81 0.76
C GLN A 173 3.98 44.75 0.46
N SER A 174 4.77 44.43 -0.57
CA SER A 174 5.88 45.30 -1.00
C SER A 174 5.41 46.58 -1.71
N MET A 175 4.22 46.57 -2.32
CA MET A 175 3.63 47.70 -3.03
C MET A 175 2.89 48.68 -2.09
N VAL A 176 2.50 48.22 -0.90
CA VAL A 176 1.81 49.04 0.11
C VAL A 176 2.80 49.76 1.05
N GLN A 177 4.07 49.34 1.10
CA GLN A 177 5.10 49.90 1.99
C GLN A 177 6.17 50.77 1.30
N GLY A 178 6.05 51.01 -0.01
CA GLY A 178 6.91 51.93 -0.78
C GLY A 178 6.15 53.19 -1.18
#